data_AF-A0A1I6F9P1-F1
#
_entry.id   AF-A0A1I6F9P1-F1
#
_cell.length_a   1.000
_cell.length_b   1.000
_cell.length_c   1.000
_cell.angle_alpha   90.00
_cell.angle_beta   90.00
_cell.angle_gamma   90.00
#
_symmetry.space_group_name_H-M   'P 1'
#
loop_
_entity.id
_entity.type
_entity.pdbx_description
1 polymer ?
#
loop_
_entity_poly.entity_id
_entity_poly.type
_entity_poly.pdbx_seq_one_letter_code
_entity_poly.pdbx_strand_id
1 'polypeptide(L)'
;MSSPGSDVTDVEDVLDEPAHESVPESRPVEERPPARSWRTRADFIAVALIAVVSVTASVLTWAFSDARATTSVTGPSSWEQLPEVTALPPSLGEVWRAKSGATQSPVVVQTASKDTGEEKPSTVVTGDGGEVNGRDPLTGDVRWTYKRDLPLCVVSSAWGRAMALYSKGTNCSELSSLDGVTGERRAQRNGDAEPGTALLNEGSHLITTGSKFVEVYRRDDLVRSLEYGSLRAIVNPGKQPRAGCTYGSTAVTSGKFAIIERCPDDASERVTVLKPNPDKSDEPKVFSTAMTGGRNVQIVAITEKLVAVAVPGPSRLQIFDTETGNQVGEAPLDIPDADFTDPPNHVARVFTTKTNAFWFSGSRTVALSLETLTPLWTAEGTLGAGTTLAGRALIPVKEGLRVYEQATGAVVGTIKLNREGFTGPVQLATAGPVVLEQRGETLVALR
;
A
#
# COMPACT_ATOMS: atom_id res chain seq x y z
N MET A 1 35.18 22.17 -34.58
CA MET A 1 36.32 22.56 -33.74
C MET A 1 37.07 21.27 -33.42
N SER A 2 37.85 20.76 -34.38
CA SER A 2 39.25 21.09 -34.62
C SER A 2 40.14 20.70 -33.44
N SER A 3 40.85 19.58 -33.57
CA SER A 3 42.15 19.41 -32.96
C SER A 3 43.09 18.84 -34.01
N PRO A 4 44.01 19.65 -34.56
CA PRO A 4 45.23 19.21 -35.21
C PRO A 4 46.40 19.28 -34.23
N GLY A 5 47.55 18.71 -34.60
CA GLY A 5 48.85 19.12 -34.05
C GLY A 5 49.79 17.99 -33.69
N SER A 6 50.49 17.50 -34.71
CA SER A 6 51.84 16.93 -34.64
C SER A 6 52.86 17.98 -34.18
N ASP A 7 53.98 17.55 -33.57
CA ASP A 7 55.39 17.83 -33.96
C ASP A 7 56.38 17.54 -32.80
N VAL A 8 57.41 16.67 -33.00
CA VAL A 8 58.84 16.99 -33.31
C VAL A 8 59.62 17.30 -32.00
N THR A 9 60.78 16.76 -31.63
CA THR A 9 61.85 15.91 -32.22
C THR A 9 62.83 15.48 -31.11
N ASP A 10 63.60 14.43 -31.40
CA ASP A 10 65.02 14.15 -31.08
C ASP A 10 65.57 14.32 -29.66
N VAL A 11 66.12 13.23 -29.14
CA VAL A 11 67.57 13.12 -28.85
C VAL A 11 68.00 11.67 -29.08
N GLU A 12 68.86 11.45 -30.08
CA GLU A 12 69.75 10.28 -30.18
C GLU A 12 70.72 10.29 -29.01
N ASP A 13 70.85 9.16 -28.31
CA ASP A 13 72.04 8.88 -27.50
C ASP A 13 72.58 7.50 -27.86
N VAL A 14 73.82 7.51 -28.32
CA VAL A 14 74.58 6.41 -28.89
C VAL A 14 75.41 5.78 -27.77
N LEU A 15 75.14 4.54 -27.36
CA LEU A 15 76.13 3.72 -26.64
C LEU A 15 75.97 2.21 -26.90
N ASP A 16 76.99 1.68 -27.58
CA ASP A 16 77.65 0.36 -27.53
C ASP A 16 76.89 -0.95 -27.75
N GLU A 17 77.33 -1.67 -28.80
CA GLU A 17 77.18 -3.12 -28.96
C GLU A 17 77.81 -3.87 -27.76
N PRO A 18 77.06 -4.71 -27.03
CA PRO A 18 77.69 -5.75 -26.25
C PRO A 18 78.04 -6.93 -27.18
N ALA A 19 79.31 -7.27 -27.12
CA ALA A 19 79.96 -8.36 -27.82
C ALA A 19 79.16 -9.68 -27.82
N HIS A 20 79.34 -10.44 -28.89
CA HIS A 20 78.96 -11.84 -29.01
C HIS A 20 79.42 -12.67 -27.78
N GLU A 21 78.51 -12.85 -26.82
CA GLU A 21 78.61 -13.91 -25.83
C GLU A 21 77.98 -15.19 -26.38
N SER A 22 78.77 -16.25 -26.38
CA SER A 22 78.43 -17.61 -26.76
C SER A 22 77.15 -18.08 -26.06
N VAL A 23 76.17 -18.50 -26.86
CA VAL A 23 74.94 -19.19 -26.42
C VAL A 23 75.31 -20.44 -25.63
N PRO A 24 74.96 -20.56 -24.33
CA PRO A 24 75.10 -21.82 -23.62
C PRO A 24 73.96 -22.77 -24.03
N GLU A 25 74.34 -24.04 -24.15
CA GLU A 25 73.52 -25.24 -24.27
C GLU A 25 72.05 -25.13 -23.81
N SER A 26 71.17 -25.58 -24.71
CA SER A 26 69.86 -26.18 -24.48
C SER A 26 69.37 -26.23 -23.03
N ARG A 27 68.48 -25.31 -22.67
CA ARG A 27 67.55 -25.54 -21.56
C ARG A 27 66.64 -26.71 -21.94
N PRO A 28 66.45 -27.71 -21.07
CA PRO A 28 65.54 -28.82 -21.37
C PRO A 28 64.14 -28.26 -21.58
N VAL A 29 63.51 -28.63 -22.70
CA VAL A 29 62.09 -28.40 -22.93
C VAL A 29 61.35 -29.18 -21.86
N GLU A 30 60.72 -28.47 -20.92
CA GLU A 30 59.88 -29.09 -19.91
C GLU A 30 58.72 -29.81 -20.64
N GLU A 31 58.74 -31.15 -20.59
CA GLU A 31 57.71 -31.97 -21.21
C GLU A 31 56.34 -31.54 -20.67
N ARG A 32 55.45 -31.10 -21.57
CA ARG A 32 54.05 -30.86 -21.19
C ARG A 32 53.50 -32.17 -20.62
N PRO A 33 52.97 -32.17 -19.38
CA PRO A 33 52.44 -33.39 -18.80
C PRO A 33 51.34 -33.95 -19.73
N PRO A 34 51.26 -35.29 -19.87
CA PRO A 34 50.31 -35.92 -20.76
C PRO A 34 48.88 -35.49 -20.41
N ALA A 35 48.08 -35.21 -21.44
CA ALA A 35 46.68 -34.80 -21.27
C ALA A 35 45.94 -35.85 -20.42
N ARG A 36 45.50 -35.47 -19.22
CA ARG A 36 44.82 -36.36 -18.28
C ARG A 36 43.51 -36.83 -18.91
N SER A 37 43.36 -38.14 -19.15
CA SER A 37 42.09 -38.70 -19.65
C SER A 37 41.06 -38.78 -18.52
N TRP A 38 39.97 -38.01 -18.61
CA TRP A 38 38.85 -38.03 -17.64
C TRP A 38 37.94 -39.26 -17.77
N ARG A 39 38.51 -40.44 -18.01
CA ARG A 39 37.79 -41.70 -18.24
C ARG A 39 38.18 -42.78 -17.23
N THR A 40 38.75 -42.41 -16.08
CA THR A 40 39.05 -43.37 -15.01
C THR A 40 37.79 -43.70 -14.21
N ARG A 41 37.79 -44.83 -13.48
CA ARG A 41 36.68 -45.21 -12.58
C ARG A 41 36.41 -44.13 -11.53
N ALA A 42 37.46 -43.46 -11.04
CA ALA A 42 37.35 -42.36 -10.10
C ALA A 42 36.63 -41.15 -10.72
N ASP A 43 36.90 -40.85 -12.01
CA ASP A 43 36.21 -39.77 -12.73
C ASP A 43 34.72 -40.08 -12.90
N PHE A 44 34.35 -41.33 -13.23
CA PHE A 44 32.94 -41.74 -13.30
C PHE A 44 32.23 -41.69 -11.94
N ILE A 45 32.89 -42.07 -10.85
CA ILE A 45 32.34 -41.92 -9.49
C ILE A 45 32.15 -40.44 -9.15
N ALA A 46 33.13 -39.60 -9.44
CA ALA A 46 33.04 -38.16 -9.21
C ALA A 46 31.89 -37.53 -10.01
N VAL A 47 31.74 -37.89 -11.29
CA VAL A 47 30.62 -37.44 -12.14
C VAL A 47 29.29 -37.93 -11.60
N ALA A 48 29.18 -39.20 -11.20
CA ALA A 48 27.96 -39.74 -10.61
C ALA A 48 27.59 -39.02 -9.30
N LEU A 49 28.57 -38.75 -8.44
CA LEU A 49 28.36 -37.98 -7.21
C LEU A 49 27.90 -36.55 -7.50
N ILE A 50 28.55 -35.85 -8.43
CA ILE A 50 28.15 -34.50 -8.83
C ILE A 50 26.73 -34.53 -9.39
N ALA A 51 26.41 -35.48 -10.28
CA ALA A 51 25.07 -35.61 -10.83
C ALA A 51 24.01 -35.84 -9.75
N VAL A 52 24.27 -36.75 -8.80
CA VAL A 52 23.36 -37.01 -7.66
C VAL A 52 23.19 -35.75 -6.81
N VAL A 53 24.28 -35.05 -6.48
CA VAL A 53 24.22 -33.80 -5.70
C VAL A 53 23.46 -32.72 -6.44
N SER A 54 23.71 -32.52 -7.73
CA SER A 54 23.00 -31.53 -8.55
C SER A 54 21.51 -31.84 -8.68
N VAL A 55 21.15 -33.11 -8.89
CA VAL A 55 19.74 -33.53 -8.93
C VAL A 55 19.08 -33.34 -7.57
N THR A 56 19.74 -33.75 -6.49
CA THR A 56 19.23 -33.59 -5.12
C THR A 56 19.03 -32.11 -4.79
N ALA A 57 20.02 -31.26 -5.05
CA ALA A 57 19.93 -29.82 -4.86
C ALA A 57 18.76 -29.24 -5.67
N SER A 58 18.63 -29.62 -6.94
CA SER A 58 17.54 -29.14 -7.81
C SER A 58 16.16 -29.55 -7.29
N VAL A 59 16.00 -30.81 -6.85
CA VAL A 59 14.75 -31.32 -6.28
C VAL A 59 14.41 -30.62 -4.97
N LEU A 60 15.39 -30.40 -4.09
CA LEU A 60 15.18 -29.67 -2.83
C LEU A 60 14.82 -28.21 -3.10
N THR A 61 15.55 -27.52 -3.98
CA THR A 61 15.23 -26.14 -4.37
C THR A 61 13.82 -26.05 -4.93
N TRP A 62 13.42 -26.96 -5.81
CA TRP A 62 12.05 -26.98 -6.34
C TRP A 62 11.01 -27.28 -5.24
N ALA A 63 11.26 -28.29 -4.40
CA ALA A 63 10.32 -28.74 -3.37
C ALA A 63 10.03 -27.67 -2.31
N PHE A 64 11.03 -26.85 -1.98
CA PHE A 64 10.91 -25.74 -1.01
C PHE A 64 10.84 -24.37 -1.67
N SER A 65 10.59 -24.30 -2.99
CA SER A 65 10.49 -23.02 -3.68
C SER A 65 9.16 -22.31 -3.43
N ASP A 66 9.24 -20.98 -3.26
CA ASP A 66 8.05 -20.11 -3.24
C ASP A 66 7.22 -20.27 -4.54
N ALA A 67 7.86 -20.61 -5.68
CA ALA A 67 7.18 -20.86 -6.94
C ALA A 67 6.23 -22.07 -6.88
N ARG A 68 6.65 -23.17 -6.25
CA ARG A 68 5.80 -24.34 -6.03
C ARG A 68 4.69 -24.07 -5.02
N ALA A 69 4.97 -23.21 -4.04
CA ALA A 69 4.04 -22.81 -2.99
C ALA A 69 3.03 -21.73 -3.43
N THR A 70 3.06 -21.33 -4.71
CA THR A 70 2.19 -20.30 -5.27
C THR A 70 1.24 -20.90 -6.29
N THR A 71 -0.06 -20.59 -6.19
CA THR A 71 -1.03 -20.80 -7.27
C THR A 71 -1.35 -19.46 -7.91
N SER A 72 -1.22 -19.37 -9.23
CA SER A 72 -1.49 -18.15 -9.99
C SER A 72 -2.34 -18.51 -11.20
N VAL A 73 -3.63 -18.21 -11.12
CA VAL A 73 -4.60 -18.38 -12.21
C VAL A 73 -4.95 -17.00 -12.73
N THR A 74 -4.49 -16.69 -13.94
CA THR A 74 -4.76 -15.41 -14.59
C THR A 74 -6.12 -15.41 -15.30
N GLY A 75 -6.77 -14.26 -15.30
CA GLY A 75 -8.07 -14.03 -15.91
C GLY A 75 -7.99 -13.49 -17.35
N PRO A 76 -9.12 -12.98 -17.88
CA PRO A 76 -9.18 -12.42 -19.22
C PRO A 76 -8.30 -11.15 -19.33
N SER A 77 -7.85 -10.84 -20.55
CA SER A 77 -7.04 -9.65 -20.84
C SER A 77 -7.85 -8.36 -20.99
N SER A 78 -9.18 -8.46 -20.91
CA SER A 78 -10.13 -7.34 -20.99
C SER A 78 -11.29 -7.56 -20.04
N TRP A 79 -11.98 -6.47 -19.72
CA TRP A 79 -13.17 -6.46 -18.88
C TRP A 79 -14.25 -5.61 -19.57
N GLU A 80 -15.51 -5.92 -19.32
CA GLU A 80 -16.65 -5.15 -19.83
C GLU A 80 -16.96 -3.99 -18.89
N GLN A 81 -17.07 -2.79 -19.45
CA GLN A 81 -17.33 -1.58 -18.66
C GLN A 81 -18.69 -1.66 -17.95
N LEU A 82 -18.70 -1.35 -16.66
CA LEU A 82 -19.93 -1.37 -15.88
C LEU A 82 -20.87 -0.23 -16.32
N PRO A 83 -22.19 -0.45 -16.29
CA PRO A 83 -23.16 0.60 -16.56
C PRO A 83 -23.02 1.80 -15.62
N GLU A 84 -23.14 3.01 -16.16
CA GLU A 84 -23.17 4.22 -15.34
C GLU A 84 -24.52 4.36 -14.62
N VAL A 85 -24.47 4.91 -13.41
CA VAL A 85 -25.66 5.14 -12.59
C VAL A 85 -25.96 6.62 -12.53
N THR A 86 -27.06 7.03 -13.16
CA THR A 86 -27.54 8.42 -13.20
C THR A 86 -28.65 8.71 -12.20
N ALA A 87 -29.29 7.67 -11.64
CA ALA A 87 -30.35 7.79 -10.65
C ALA A 87 -30.20 6.71 -9.57
N LEU A 88 -30.65 7.04 -8.35
CA LEU A 88 -30.67 6.06 -7.26
C LEU A 88 -31.71 4.96 -7.53
N PRO A 89 -31.37 3.69 -7.28
CA PRO A 89 -32.35 2.62 -7.39
C PRO A 89 -33.39 2.73 -6.26
N PRO A 90 -34.64 2.30 -6.50
CA PRO A 90 -35.70 2.34 -5.48
C PRO A 90 -35.45 1.34 -4.34
N SER A 91 -34.65 0.31 -4.58
CA SER A 91 -34.25 -0.73 -3.64
C SER A 91 -32.91 -1.32 -4.04
N LEU A 92 -32.22 -1.97 -3.10
CA LEU A 92 -31.01 -2.74 -3.37
C LEU A 92 -31.19 -4.15 -2.81
N GLY A 93 -30.86 -5.17 -3.59
CA GLY A 93 -30.87 -6.57 -3.18
C GLY A 93 -29.45 -7.16 -3.16
N GLU A 94 -29.20 -8.12 -2.28
CA GLU A 94 -27.94 -8.88 -2.30
C GLU A 94 -27.86 -9.70 -3.60
N VAL A 95 -26.77 -9.51 -4.36
CA VAL A 95 -26.49 -10.25 -5.60
C VAL A 95 -25.45 -11.34 -5.38
N TRP A 96 -24.45 -11.09 -4.54
CA TRP A 96 -23.45 -12.07 -4.14
C TRP A 96 -22.76 -11.67 -2.83
N ARG A 97 -22.13 -12.66 -2.19
CA ARG A 97 -21.28 -12.46 -1.02
C ARG A 97 -20.06 -13.37 -1.05
N ALA A 98 -18.97 -12.92 -0.42
CA ALA A 98 -17.73 -13.67 -0.33
C ALA A 98 -16.98 -13.36 0.98
N LYS A 99 -16.15 -14.30 1.43
CA LYS A 99 -15.18 -14.04 2.49
C LYS A 99 -14.10 -13.09 2.01
N SER A 100 -13.73 -12.16 2.87
CA SER A 100 -12.72 -11.13 2.63
C SER A 100 -12.14 -10.64 3.96
N GLY A 101 -11.61 -11.56 4.78
CA GLY A 101 -11.07 -11.26 6.10
C GLY A 101 -9.81 -10.37 6.09
N ALA A 102 -9.07 -10.36 4.98
CA ALA A 102 -7.85 -9.55 4.82
C ALA A 102 -8.11 -8.14 4.25
N THR A 103 -9.36 -7.76 3.96
CA THR A 103 -9.69 -6.41 3.45
C THR A 103 -10.38 -5.60 4.55
N GLN A 104 -9.91 -4.38 4.78
CA GLN A 104 -10.46 -3.48 5.80
C GLN A 104 -11.70 -2.71 5.30
N SER A 105 -11.73 -2.43 4.00
CA SER A 105 -12.83 -1.81 3.26
C SER A 105 -12.97 -2.54 1.91
N PRO A 106 -14.11 -2.38 1.19
CA PRO A 106 -14.24 -3.00 -0.13
C PRO A 106 -13.13 -2.55 -1.07
N VAL A 107 -12.37 -3.51 -1.62
CA VAL A 107 -11.28 -3.22 -2.55
C VAL A 107 -11.82 -3.24 -3.97
N VAL A 108 -11.92 -2.07 -4.57
CA VAL A 108 -12.39 -1.89 -5.96
C VAL A 108 -11.24 -1.36 -6.80
N VAL A 109 -10.76 -2.16 -7.75
CA VAL A 109 -9.69 -1.73 -8.65
C VAL A 109 -10.26 -0.81 -9.72
N GLN A 110 -9.67 0.37 -9.83
CA GLN A 110 -9.94 1.33 -10.89
C GLN A 110 -8.96 1.11 -12.04
N THR A 111 -9.44 1.00 -13.26
CA THR A 111 -8.61 0.78 -14.45
C THR A 111 -9.00 1.78 -15.53
N ALA A 112 -8.02 2.40 -16.17
CA ALA A 112 -8.26 3.28 -17.30
C ALA A 112 -9.01 2.53 -18.41
N SER A 113 -10.17 3.05 -18.82
CA SER A 113 -10.89 2.55 -19.97
C SER A 113 -10.04 2.75 -21.24
N LYS A 114 -10.03 1.75 -22.12
CA LYS A 114 -9.30 1.83 -23.40
C LYS A 114 -9.87 2.92 -24.31
N ASP A 115 -11.17 3.20 -24.19
CA ASP A 115 -11.87 4.12 -25.09
C ASP A 115 -11.73 5.58 -24.64
N THR A 116 -11.80 5.85 -23.34
CA THR A 116 -11.81 7.24 -22.81
C THR A 116 -10.57 7.61 -22.01
N GLY A 117 -9.76 6.64 -21.58
CA GLY A 117 -8.65 6.84 -20.64
C GLY A 117 -9.10 7.16 -19.20
N GLU A 118 -10.40 7.30 -18.95
CA GLU A 118 -10.94 7.55 -17.61
C GLU A 118 -10.83 6.28 -16.75
N GLU A 119 -10.43 6.43 -15.50
CA GLU A 119 -10.44 5.34 -14.53
C GLU A 119 -11.87 4.91 -14.21
N LYS A 120 -12.19 3.64 -14.48
CA LYS A 120 -13.48 3.04 -14.19
C LYS A 120 -13.30 1.78 -13.32
N PRO A 121 -14.29 1.43 -12.47
CA PRO A 121 -14.22 0.22 -11.65
C PRO A 121 -14.21 -1.03 -12.53
N SER A 122 -13.19 -1.87 -12.41
CA SER A 122 -13.01 -3.05 -13.27
C SER A 122 -13.23 -4.38 -12.54
N THR A 123 -12.73 -4.47 -11.31
CA THR A 123 -12.67 -5.71 -10.53
C THR A 123 -12.89 -5.42 -9.05
N VAL A 124 -13.70 -6.24 -8.39
CA VAL A 124 -13.78 -6.27 -6.92
C VAL A 124 -12.82 -7.33 -6.40
N VAL A 125 -11.96 -6.98 -5.46
CA VAL A 125 -10.95 -7.90 -4.93
C VAL A 125 -11.36 -8.35 -3.54
N THR A 126 -11.32 -9.66 -3.31
CA THR A 126 -11.51 -10.26 -1.98
C THR A 126 -10.26 -10.99 -1.55
N GLY A 127 -9.90 -10.92 -0.26
CA GLY A 127 -8.74 -11.61 0.31
C GLY A 127 -9.09 -12.35 1.58
N ASP A 128 -8.83 -13.66 1.65
CA ASP A 128 -9.09 -14.50 2.82
C ASP A 128 -8.04 -15.60 2.96
N GLY A 129 -7.58 -15.87 4.19
CA GLY A 129 -6.49 -16.82 4.43
C GLY A 129 -5.24 -16.41 3.65
N GLY A 130 -4.79 -17.24 2.70
CA GLY A 130 -3.66 -16.95 1.81
C GLY A 130 -4.06 -16.63 0.37
N GLU A 131 -5.35 -16.40 0.11
CA GLU A 131 -5.92 -16.35 -1.24
C GLU A 131 -6.52 -14.99 -1.55
N VAL A 132 -6.17 -14.46 -2.73
CA VAL A 132 -6.69 -13.22 -3.28
C VAL A 132 -7.41 -13.53 -4.59
N ASN A 133 -8.65 -13.09 -4.68
CA ASN A 133 -9.51 -13.32 -5.84
C ASN A 133 -9.96 -11.99 -6.44
N GLY A 134 -9.79 -11.83 -7.75
CA GLY A 134 -10.44 -10.78 -8.51
C GLY A 134 -11.77 -11.26 -9.04
N ARG A 135 -12.83 -10.51 -8.74
CA ARG A 135 -14.21 -10.89 -9.02
C ARG A 135 -14.88 -9.92 -9.98
N ASP A 136 -15.79 -10.47 -10.76
CA ASP A 136 -16.79 -9.69 -11.47
C ASP A 136 -17.64 -8.89 -10.46
N PRO A 137 -17.72 -7.55 -10.57
CA PRO A 137 -18.52 -6.75 -9.65
C PRO A 137 -20.01 -7.10 -9.67
N LEU A 138 -20.57 -7.48 -10.83
CA LEU A 138 -22.00 -7.75 -11.02
C LEU A 138 -22.40 -9.15 -10.55
N THR A 139 -21.59 -10.17 -10.87
CA THR A 139 -21.94 -11.58 -10.61
C THR A 139 -21.21 -12.20 -9.42
N GLY A 140 -20.07 -11.65 -9.04
CA GLY A 140 -19.20 -12.22 -7.99
C GLY A 140 -18.31 -13.36 -8.47
N ASP A 141 -18.39 -13.73 -9.76
CA ASP A 141 -17.59 -14.79 -10.37
C ASP A 141 -16.10 -14.46 -10.26
N VAL A 142 -15.30 -15.45 -9.87
CA VAL A 142 -13.85 -15.30 -9.79
C VAL A 142 -13.28 -15.31 -11.21
N ARG A 143 -12.66 -14.19 -11.60
CA ARG A 143 -11.99 -14.03 -12.90
C ARG A 143 -10.52 -14.45 -12.83
N TRP A 144 -9.86 -14.23 -11.70
CA TRP A 144 -8.48 -14.62 -11.44
C TRP A 144 -8.24 -14.89 -9.96
N THR A 145 -7.24 -15.72 -9.67
CA THR A 145 -6.86 -16.13 -8.30
C THR A 145 -5.35 -16.11 -8.14
N TYR A 146 -4.88 -15.51 -7.05
CA TYR A 146 -3.51 -15.60 -6.59
C TYR A 146 -3.49 -16.14 -5.16
N LYS A 147 -2.73 -17.20 -4.91
CA LYS A 147 -2.69 -17.88 -3.61
C LYS A 147 -1.27 -18.23 -3.22
N ARG A 148 -0.96 -17.98 -1.95
CA ARG A 148 0.26 -18.40 -1.28
C ARG A 148 -0.07 -19.37 -0.15
N ASP A 149 0.92 -20.14 0.27
CA ASP A 149 0.93 -20.90 1.52
C ASP A 149 1.28 -20.03 2.75
N LEU A 150 0.99 -18.73 2.67
CA LEU A 150 1.21 -17.75 3.71
C LEU A 150 -0.11 -17.05 4.02
N PRO A 151 -0.38 -16.68 5.29
CA PRO A 151 -1.56 -15.90 5.61
C PRO A 151 -1.40 -14.45 5.13
N LEU A 152 -2.48 -13.88 4.61
CA LEU A 152 -2.60 -12.47 4.26
C LEU A 152 -2.65 -11.63 5.54
N CYS A 153 -1.85 -10.56 5.54
CA CYS A 153 -1.99 -9.49 6.52
C CYS A 153 -3.06 -8.49 6.09
N VAL A 154 -2.99 -8.06 4.82
CA VAL A 154 -3.91 -7.07 4.27
C VAL A 154 -3.94 -7.16 2.74
N VAL A 155 -5.12 -6.89 2.18
CA VAL A 155 -5.33 -6.67 0.75
C VAL A 155 -5.89 -5.26 0.55
N SER A 156 -5.31 -4.53 -0.39
CA SER A 156 -5.72 -3.18 -0.81
C SER A 156 -5.59 -3.04 -2.33
N SER A 157 -5.79 -1.84 -2.86
CA SER A 157 -5.59 -1.54 -4.28
C SER A 157 -4.78 -0.27 -4.48
N ALA A 158 -3.90 -0.28 -5.47
CA ALA A 158 -3.20 0.92 -5.93
C ALA A 158 -2.87 0.79 -7.42
N TRP A 159 -2.94 1.90 -8.17
CA TRP A 159 -2.48 1.98 -9.57
C TRP A 159 -3.07 0.92 -10.51
N GLY A 160 -4.36 0.64 -10.41
CA GLY A 160 -5.01 -0.41 -11.20
C GLY A 160 -4.57 -1.84 -10.86
N ARG A 161 -4.02 -2.04 -9.66
CA ARG A 161 -3.51 -3.33 -9.17
C ARG A 161 -4.12 -3.67 -7.83
N ALA A 162 -4.29 -4.96 -7.58
CA ALA A 162 -4.49 -5.48 -6.23
C ALA A 162 -3.13 -5.60 -5.54
N MET A 163 -3.07 -5.16 -4.28
CA MET A 163 -1.88 -5.24 -3.43
C MET A 163 -2.12 -6.27 -2.34
N ALA A 164 -1.36 -7.36 -2.35
CA ALA A 164 -1.50 -8.46 -1.42
C ALA A 164 -0.24 -8.55 -0.54
N LEU A 165 -0.38 -8.26 0.75
CA LEU A 165 0.71 -8.34 1.71
C LEU A 165 0.54 -9.58 2.59
N TYR A 166 1.52 -10.46 2.55
CA TYR A 166 1.53 -11.72 3.30
C TYR A 166 2.45 -11.65 4.51
N SER A 167 2.07 -12.37 5.56
CA SER A 167 2.92 -12.61 6.73
C SER A 167 3.98 -13.65 6.41
N LYS A 168 5.24 -13.34 6.72
CA LYS A 168 6.37 -14.28 6.61
C LYS A 168 7.27 -14.09 7.82
N GLY A 169 7.28 -15.06 8.73
CA GLY A 169 7.97 -14.93 10.02
C GLY A 169 7.11 -14.17 11.04
N THR A 170 7.64 -13.07 11.59
CA THR A 170 6.96 -12.27 12.63
C THR A 170 6.25 -11.03 12.09
N ASN A 171 6.50 -10.65 10.83
CA ASN A 171 6.05 -9.41 10.22
C ASN A 171 5.27 -9.67 8.92
N CYS A 172 4.59 -8.63 8.46
CA CYS A 172 3.95 -8.58 7.15
C CYS A 172 5.02 -8.22 6.12
N SER A 173 5.64 -9.24 5.54
CA SER A 173 6.88 -9.07 4.81
C SER A 173 6.76 -9.24 3.31
N GLU A 174 5.87 -10.08 2.78
CA GLU A 174 5.87 -10.35 1.33
C GLU A 174 4.74 -9.59 0.62
N LEU A 175 5.08 -8.47 -0.01
CA LEU A 175 4.15 -7.67 -0.82
C LEU A 175 4.19 -8.14 -2.27
N SER A 176 3.02 -8.51 -2.82
CA SER A 176 2.83 -8.82 -4.23
C SER A 176 1.83 -7.85 -4.85
N SER A 177 2.21 -7.25 -5.98
CA SER A 177 1.28 -6.48 -6.81
C SER A 177 0.75 -7.35 -7.95
N LEU A 178 -0.57 -7.32 -8.15
CA LEU A 178 -1.28 -8.12 -9.13
C LEU A 178 -2.08 -7.19 -10.05
N ASP A 179 -2.00 -7.40 -11.35
CA ASP A 179 -2.82 -6.69 -12.32
C ASP A 179 -4.32 -6.82 -11.95
N GLY A 180 -5.05 -5.70 -11.91
CA GLY A 180 -6.43 -5.68 -11.47
C GLY A 180 -7.39 -6.49 -12.34
N VAL A 181 -7.10 -6.58 -13.65
CA VAL A 181 -7.99 -7.25 -14.62
C VAL A 181 -7.57 -8.69 -14.80
N THR A 182 -6.26 -8.94 -14.95
CA THR A 182 -5.76 -10.27 -15.31
C THR A 182 -5.28 -11.08 -14.11
N GLY A 183 -5.00 -10.45 -12.96
CA GLY A 183 -4.34 -11.11 -11.82
C GLY A 183 -2.86 -11.44 -12.09
N GLU A 184 -2.29 -11.01 -13.21
CA GLU A 184 -0.88 -11.24 -13.53
C GLU A 184 0.01 -10.55 -12.49
N ARG A 185 0.97 -11.31 -11.96
CA ARG A 185 1.93 -10.78 -11.00
C ARG A 185 2.85 -9.74 -11.64
N ARG A 186 3.00 -8.61 -10.97
CA ARG A 186 3.90 -7.52 -11.35
C ARG A 186 5.10 -7.49 -10.40
N ALA A 187 5.38 -6.35 -9.76
CA ALA A 187 6.45 -6.21 -8.80
C ALA A 187 6.13 -6.96 -7.48
N GLN A 188 7.19 -7.41 -6.83
CA GLN A 188 7.16 -7.99 -5.49
C GLN A 188 8.25 -7.36 -4.63
N ARG A 189 7.98 -7.23 -3.33
CA ARG A 189 8.94 -6.69 -2.37
C ARG A 189 8.85 -7.43 -1.05
N ASN A 190 10.02 -7.65 -0.45
CA ASN A 190 10.09 -8.02 0.96
C ASN A 190 10.36 -6.78 1.83
N GLY A 191 9.56 -6.63 2.89
CA GLY A 191 9.64 -5.55 3.86
C GLY A 191 9.49 -6.03 5.30
N ASP A 192 9.35 -5.08 6.22
CA ASP A 192 9.27 -5.29 7.66
C ASP A 192 8.00 -4.64 8.25
N ALA A 193 6.95 -4.47 7.44
CA ALA A 193 5.69 -3.88 7.91
C ALA A 193 5.11 -4.65 9.09
N GLU A 194 4.57 -3.91 10.07
CA GLU A 194 4.08 -4.49 11.31
C GLU A 194 2.75 -5.27 11.09
N PRO A 195 2.49 -6.32 11.90
CA PRO A 195 1.16 -6.93 11.96
C PRO A 195 0.08 -5.88 12.24
N GLY A 196 -1.08 -6.00 11.57
CA GLY A 196 -2.14 -5.01 11.66
C GLY A 196 -1.90 -3.75 10.80
N THR A 197 -0.94 -3.78 9.87
CA THR A 197 -0.75 -2.70 8.90
C THR A 197 -1.93 -2.55 7.92
N ALA A 198 -2.11 -1.33 7.42
CA ALA A 198 -2.90 -0.99 6.24
C ALA A 198 -1.95 -0.57 5.10
N LEU A 199 -2.44 -0.67 3.86
CA LEU A 199 -1.73 -0.19 2.66
C LEU A 199 -2.47 1.01 2.09
N LEU A 200 -1.84 2.18 2.19
CA LEU A 200 -2.40 3.47 1.77
C LEU A 200 -1.75 3.94 0.49
N ASN A 201 -2.54 4.13 -0.56
CA ASN A 201 -2.09 4.65 -1.84
C ASN A 201 -2.22 6.17 -1.86
N GLU A 202 -1.12 6.91 -1.89
CA GLU A 202 -1.14 8.37 -2.04
C GLU A 202 -1.05 8.82 -3.52
N GLY A 203 -0.91 7.87 -4.45
CA GLY A 203 -0.93 8.07 -5.89
C GLY A 203 0.39 7.70 -6.57
N SER A 204 1.53 7.90 -5.93
CA SER A 204 2.86 7.59 -6.49
C SER A 204 3.67 6.57 -5.67
N HIS A 205 3.21 6.28 -4.46
CA HIS A 205 3.78 5.35 -3.51
C HIS A 205 2.66 4.56 -2.81
N LEU A 206 3.07 3.59 -2.01
CA LEU A 206 2.21 2.81 -1.16
C LEU A 206 2.83 2.85 0.22
N ILE A 207 2.08 3.37 1.19
CA ILE A 207 2.53 3.57 2.57
C ILE A 207 1.97 2.42 3.41
N THR A 208 2.82 1.75 4.17
CA THR A 208 2.40 0.83 5.24
C THR A 208 2.15 1.62 6.51
N THR A 209 1.15 1.23 7.29
CA THR A 209 0.95 1.76 8.65
C THR A 209 1.55 0.83 9.70
N GLY A 210 1.76 1.33 10.91
CA GLY A 210 2.27 0.55 12.03
C GLY A 210 2.31 1.38 13.30
N SER A 211 2.51 0.72 14.43
CA SER A 211 2.58 1.34 15.76
C SER A 211 3.94 1.95 16.04
N LYS A 212 5.02 1.45 15.41
CA LYS A 212 6.38 1.96 15.62
C LYS A 212 7.18 2.11 14.34
N PHE A 213 6.71 1.51 13.24
CA PHE A 213 7.45 1.46 11.99
C PHE A 213 6.52 1.60 10.79
N VAL A 214 6.95 2.40 9.81
CA VAL A 214 6.29 2.56 8.52
C VAL A 214 7.30 2.45 7.38
N GLU A 215 6.87 1.86 6.27
CA GLU A 215 7.62 1.78 5.02
C GLU A 215 6.81 2.41 3.89
N VAL A 216 7.52 2.97 2.91
CA VAL A 216 6.91 3.54 1.72
C VAL A 216 7.55 2.92 0.49
N TYR A 217 6.74 2.45 -0.45
CA TYR A 217 7.18 1.80 -1.67
C TYR A 217 6.77 2.59 -2.90
N ARG A 218 7.71 2.80 -3.82
CA ARG A 218 7.44 3.49 -5.08
C ARG A 218 6.52 2.68 -5.99
N ARG A 219 5.70 3.40 -6.77
CA ARG A 219 4.91 2.84 -7.87
C ARG A 219 5.77 1.99 -8.81
N ASP A 220 5.14 0.96 -9.39
CA ASP A 220 5.65 0.09 -10.45
C ASP A 220 6.73 -0.93 -10.06
N ASP A 221 7.70 -0.58 -9.22
CA ASP A 221 8.78 -1.49 -8.83
C ASP A 221 8.84 -1.84 -7.35
N LEU A 222 8.00 -1.22 -6.52
CA LEU A 222 7.95 -1.41 -5.06
C LEU A 222 9.30 -1.19 -4.37
N VAL A 223 10.17 -0.35 -4.97
CA VAL A 223 11.42 0.05 -4.32
C VAL A 223 11.07 0.89 -3.10
N ARG A 224 11.63 0.52 -1.93
CA ARG A 224 11.43 1.27 -0.69
C ARG A 224 12.03 2.67 -0.81
N SER A 225 11.19 3.68 -0.70
CA SER A 225 11.57 5.10 -0.74
C SER A 225 11.75 5.72 0.64
N LEU A 226 11.13 5.15 1.67
CA LEU A 226 11.23 5.62 3.05
C LEU A 226 11.07 4.45 4.02
N GLU A 227 11.84 4.49 5.10
CA GLU A 227 11.65 3.72 6.32
C GLU A 227 11.64 4.70 7.51
N TYR A 228 10.59 4.69 8.33
CA TYR A 228 10.43 5.65 9.42
C TYR A 228 10.03 4.99 10.74
N GLY A 229 10.74 5.33 11.81
CA GLY A 229 10.48 4.89 13.19
C GLY A 229 11.50 3.91 13.73
N SER A 230 11.03 2.87 14.41
CA SER A 230 11.85 1.86 15.07
C SER A 230 12.41 0.83 14.08
N LEU A 231 13.58 1.12 13.50
CA LEU A 231 14.26 0.20 12.58
C LEU A 231 14.73 -1.07 13.29
N ARG A 232 14.48 -2.23 12.66
CA ARG A 232 14.97 -3.53 13.13
C ARG A 232 16.49 -3.64 13.06
N ALA A 233 17.08 -3.09 11.99
CA ALA A 233 18.52 -3.11 11.74
C ALA A 233 18.97 -1.70 11.38
N ILE A 234 19.53 -0.98 12.36
CA ILE A 234 20.04 0.37 12.17
C ILE A 234 21.36 0.28 11.39
N VAL A 235 21.34 0.70 10.13
CA VAL A 235 22.55 0.85 9.31
C VAL A 235 23.28 2.14 9.66
N ASN A 236 22.54 3.26 9.67
CA ASN A 236 23.05 4.58 9.99
C ASN A 236 22.31 5.13 11.22
N PRO A 237 22.96 5.21 12.40
CA PRO A 237 22.33 5.76 13.58
C PRO A 237 22.12 7.28 13.46
N GLY A 238 21.08 7.80 14.12
CA GLY A 238 20.82 9.24 14.22
C GLY A 238 20.33 9.92 12.94
N LYS A 239 19.87 9.16 11.94
CA LYS A 239 19.33 9.70 10.68
C LYS A 239 17.88 10.15 10.73
N GLN A 240 17.11 9.60 11.68
CA GLN A 240 15.68 9.85 11.77
C GLN A 240 15.35 10.73 12.97
N PRO A 241 14.40 11.68 12.83
CA PRO A 241 13.84 12.32 14.00
C PRO A 241 13.03 11.31 14.79
N ARG A 242 13.02 11.44 16.13
CA ARG A 242 11.95 10.85 16.96
C ARG A 242 11.74 9.33 16.79
N ALA A 243 12.81 8.57 16.53
CA ALA A 243 12.74 7.12 16.29
C ALA A 243 12.15 6.28 17.45
N GLY A 244 12.03 6.88 18.65
CA GLY A 244 11.42 6.26 19.84
C GLY A 244 9.92 6.54 20.04
N CYS A 245 9.27 7.23 19.10
CA CYS A 245 7.83 7.50 19.20
C CYS A 245 7.00 6.30 18.74
N THR A 246 5.76 6.25 19.22
CA THR A 246 4.73 5.34 18.68
C THR A 246 3.76 6.14 17.82
N TYR A 247 3.02 5.45 16.96
CA TYR A 247 2.17 6.07 15.95
C TYR A 247 0.68 5.80 16.20
N GLY A 248 -0.11 6.86 16.12
CA GLY A 248 -1.56 6.85 16.26
C GLY A 248 -2.25 6.57 14.94
N SER A 249 -2.84 7.59 14.32
CA SER A 249 -3.46 7.47 12.99
C SER A 249 -2.54 7.96 11.87
N THR A 250 -2.78 7.50 10.65
CA THR A 250 -2.08 7.88 9.42
C THR A 250 -3.09 8.18 8.31
N ALA A 251 -2.82 9.22 7.53
CA ALA A 251 -3.61 9.55 6.34
C ALA A 251 -2.68 10.03 5.22
N VAL A 252 -3.13 9.86 3.97
CA VAL A 252 -2.33 10.14 2.77
C VAL A 252 -3.04 11.09 1.82
N THR A 253 -2.26 11.88 1.09
CA THR A 253 -2.69 12.71 -0.05
C THR A 253 -1.57 12.72 -1.08
N SER A 254 -1.83 13.21 -2.30
CA SER A 254 -0.80 13.27 -3.32
C SER A 254 0.47 13.97 -2.83
N GLY A 255 1.59 13.24 -2.83
CA GLY A 255 2.91 13.74 -2.45
C GLY A 255 3.17 13.93 -0.96
N LYS A 256 2.21 13.63 -0.07
CA LYS A 256 2.36 13.80 1.38
C LYS A 256 1.63 12.71 2.16
N PHE A 257 2.11 12.39 3.35
CA PHE A 257 1.33 11.65 4.33
C PHE A 257 1.52 12.28 5.71
N ALA A 258 0.49 12.18 6.55
CA ALA A 258 0.54 12.65 7.92
C ALA A 258 0.41 11.47 8.87
N ILE A 259 1.11 11.56 9.99
CA ILE A 259 1.09 10.58 11.07
C ILE A 259 0.94 11.28 12.41
N ILE A 260 0.14 10.70 13.31
CA ILE A 260 0.11 11.11 14.70
C ILE A 260 1.26 10.43 15.43
N GLU A 261 2.13 11.21 16.07
CA GLU A 261 3.24 10.70 16.85
C GLU A 261 2.97 10.91 18.35
N ARG A 262 3.26 9.85 19.11
CA ARG A 262 3.23 9.80 20.57
C ARG A 262 4.65 9.60 21.07
N CYS A 263 5.27 10.70 21.46
CA CYS A 263 6.65 10.70 21.92
C CYS A 263 6.70 10.78 23.45
N PRO A 264 7.60 10.04 24.11
CA PRO A 264 7.69 10.03 25.58
C PRO A 264 7.92 11.41 26.21
N ASP A 265 8.68 12.27 25.53
CA ASP A 265 9.07 13.59 26.04
C ASP A 265 8.08 14.71 25.68
N ASP A 266 6.98 14.37 25.01
CA ASP A 266 6.00 15.35 24.55
C ASP A 266 4.85 15.56 25.54
N ALA A 267 4.44 16.82 25.69
CA ALA A 267 3.28 17.18 26.51
C ALA A 267 1.94 16.66 25.95
N SER A 268 1.84 16.52 24.62
CA SER A 268 0.65 16.07 23.89
C SER A 268 1.04 15.27 22.66
N GLU A 269 0.08 14.61 22.02
CA GLU A 269 0.32 14.02 20.70
C GLU A 269 0.57 15.12 19.66
N ARG A 270 1.33 14.78 18.62
CA ARG A 270 1.64 15.69 17.51
C ARG A 270 1.16 15.12 16.20
N VAL A 271 0.84 15.99 15.26
CA VAL A 271 0.69 15.63 13.86
C VAL A 271 1.99 15.99 13.14
N THR A 272 2.51 15.06 12.33
CA THR A 272 3.72 15.24 11.55
C THR A 272 3.43 14.92 10.09
N VAL A 273 3.74 15.83 9.18
CA VAL A 273 3.56 15.66 7.73
C VAL A 273 4.92 15.36 7.09
N LEU A 274 4.96 14.28 6.31
CA LEU A 274 6.18 13.70 5.75
C LEU A 274 6.10 13.61 4.23
N LYS A 275 7.26 13.70 3.59
CA LYS A 275 7.43 13.40 2.17
C LYS A 275 7.58 11.88 1.98
N PRO A 276 6.81 11.23 1.09
CA PRO A 276 6.91 9.79 0.84
C PRO A 276 8.21 9.37 0.14
N ASN A 277 8.88 10.31 -0.56
CA ASN A 277 10.14 10.11 -1.27
C ASN A 277 11.19 11.18 -0.92
N PRO A 278 11.82 11.08 0.28
CA PRO A 278 13.01 11.85 0.60
C PRO A 278 14.19 11.47 -0.32
N ASP A 279 15.30 12.23 -0.22
CA ASP A 279 16.50 11.98 -1.02
C ASP A 279 17.22 10.69 -0.62
N LYS A 280 17.06 10.25 0.65
CA LYS A 280 17.54 8.97 1.17
C LYS A 280 16.45 8.31 2.00
N SER A 281 16.31 6.99 1.87
CA SER A 281 15.22 6.24 2.53
C SER A 281 15.30 6.23 4.05
N ASP A 282 16.50 6.39 4.63
CA ASP A 282 16.76 6.38 6.07
C ASP A 282 16.81 7.78 6.69
N GLU A 283 16.67 8.85 5.89
CA GLU A 283 16.62 10.26 6.31
C GLU A 283 15.24 10.86 5.95
N PRO A 284 14.20 10.66 6.78
CA PRO A 284 12.86 11.19 6.54
C PRO A 284 12.84 12.70 6.37
N LYS A 285 12.12 13.19 5.36
CA LYS A 285 11.88 14.62 5.17
C LYS A 285 10.53 15.02 5.76
N VAL A 286 10.58 15.73 6.88
CA VAL A 286 9.42 16.34 7.53
C VAL A 286 9.12 17.67 6.84
N PHE A 287 7.87 17.85 6.39
CA PHE A 287 7.37 19.15 5.96
C PHE A 287 7.03 20.00 7.18
N SER A 288 6.17 19.47 8.06
CA SER A 288 5.74 20.16 9.26
C SER A 288 5.49 19.21 10.43
N THR A 289 5.51 19.76 11.65
CA THR A 289 5.12 19.05 12.86
C THR A 289 4.47 20.03 13.84
N ALA A 290 3.36 19.64 14.47
CA ALA A 290 2.60 20.50 15.36
C ALA A 290 2.01 19.72 16.54
N MET A 291 2.10 20.30 17.74
CA MET A 291 1.47 19.76 18.94
C MET A 291 -0.04 20.01 18.89
N THR A 292 -0.83 18.97 19.17
CA THR A 292 -2.31 19.05 19.10
C THR A 292 -2.93 19.51 20.42
N GLY A 293 -2.15 19.52 21.50
CA GLY A 293 -2.65 19.83 22.85
C GLY A 293 -3.63 18.78 23.40
N GLY A 294 -3.76 17.62 22.74
CA GLY A 294 -4.63 16.52 23.17
C GLY A 294 -3.94 15.16 23.11
N ARG A 295 -4.69 14.13 23.49
CA ARG A 295 -4.31 12.71 23.39
C ARG A 295 -5.43 11.94 22.72
N ASN A 296 -5.13 10.75 22.19
CA ASN A 296 -6.06 9.95 21.40
C ASN A 296 -6.62 10.75 20.20
N VAL A 297 -5.75 11.53 19.55
CA VAL A 297 -6.16 12.36 18.41
C VAL A 297 -6.12 11.55 17.13
N GLN A 298 -6.96 11.92 16.16
CA GLN A 298 -7.07 11.21 14.89
C GLN A 298 -6.93 12.16 13.71
N ILE A 299 -6.14 11.80 12.71
CA ILE A 299 -6.16 12.46 11.40
C ILE A 299 -7.40 11.95 10.66
N VAL A 300 -8.31 12.86 10.33
CA VAL A 300 -9.60 12.53 9.71
C VAL A 300 -9.69 12.98 8.26
N ALA A 301 -8.81 13.89 7.84
CA ALA A 301 -8.65 14.27 6.45
C ALA A 301 -7.28 14.93 6.23
N ILE A 302 -6.76 14.79 5.02
CA ILE A 302 -5.57 15.51 4.56
C ILE A 302 -5.75 15.88 3.09
N THR A 303 -5.31 17.07 2.73
CA THR A 303 -5.20 17.58 1.36
C THR A 303 -3.78 18.03 1.12
N GLU A 304 -3.47 18.47 -0.10
CA GLU A 304 -2.16 19.04 -0.42
C GLU A 304 -1.76 20.19 0.52
N LYS A 305 -2.73 20.95 1.05
CA LYS A 305 -2.48 22.14 1.86
C LYS A 305 -2.79 21.96 3.33
N LEU A 306 -3.82 21.17 3.68
CA LEU A 306 -4.37 21.13 5.03
C LEU A 306 -4.39 19.71 5.59
N VAL A 307 -4.21 19.58 6.90
CA VAL A 307 -4.48 18.35 7.64
C VAL A 307 -5.46 18.65 8.76
N ALA A 308 -6.50 17.84 8.88
CA ALA A 308 -7.52 17.97 9.91
C ALA A 308 -7.38 16.86 10.95
N VAL A 309 -7.25 17.28 12.20
CA VAL A 309 -7.03 16.41 13.35
C VAL A 309 -8.21 16.57 14.31
N ALA A 310 -8.92 15.47 14.56
CA ALA A 310 -9.97 15.42 15.58
C ALA A 310 -9.33 15.20 16.96
N VAL A 311 -9.65 16.06 17.91
CA VAL A 311 -9.07 16.10 19.25
C VAL A 311 -10.19 16.01 20.30
N PRO A 312 -10.12 15.09 21.29
CA PRO A 312 -11.11 14.98 22.35
C PRO A 312 -10.95 16.04 23.46
N GLY A 313 -11.94 16.14 24.35
CA GLY A 313 -11.87 16.88 25.62
C GLY A 313 -11.55 18.39 25.54
N PRO A 314 -12.47 19.26 25.06
CA PRO A 314 -13.73 18.95 24.37
C PRO A 314 -13.48 18.55 22.90
N SER A 315 -14.40 17.78 22.33
CA SER A 315 -14.34 17.34 20.94
C SER A 315 -14.28 18.53 19.98
N ARG A 316 -13.21 18.62 19.21
CA ARG A 316 -12.98 19.68 18.22
C ARG A 316 -12.12 19.18 17.08
N LEU A 317 -12.21 19.87 15.95
CA LEU A 317 -11.38 19.65 14.78
C LEU A 317 -10.36 20.78 14.69
N GLN A 318 -9.08 20.43 14.72
CA GLN A 318 -7.98 21.36 14.48
C GLN A 318 -7.47 21.19 13.05
N ILE A 319 -7.25 22.31 12.36
CA ILE A 319 -6.80 22.32 10.96
C ILE A 319 -5.43 22.97 10.91
N PHE A 320 -4.45 22.23 10.40
CA PHE A 320 -3.07 22.68 10.28
C PHE A 320 -2.66 22.80 8.81
N ASP A 321 -1.83 23.78 8.52
CA ASP A 321 -1.15 23.89 7.23
C ASP A 321 -0.04 22.82 7.12
N THR A 322 -0.03 22.08 6.02
CA THR A 322 0.84 20.91 5.84
C THR A 322 2.31 21.27 5.60
N GLU A 323 2.63 22.50 5.24
CA GLU A 323 4.01 22.95 5.00
C GLU A 323 4.61 23.63 6.23
N THR A 324 3.83 24.46 6.93
CA THR A 324 4.30 25.26 8.06
C THR A 324 3.98 24.64 9.42
N GLY A 325 2.95 23.81 9.50
CA GLY A 325 2.45 23.25 10.78
C GLY A 325 1.63 24.26 11.59
N ASN A 326 1.40 25.46 11.07
CA ASN A 326 0.57 26.45 11.74
C ASN A 326 -0.87 25.99 11.81
N GLN A 327 -1.51 26.14 12.97
CA GLN A 327 -2.95 25.96 13.08
C GLN A 327 -3.65 27.13 12.38
N VAL A 328 -4.42 26.82 11.34
CA VAL A 328 -5.13 27.81 10.50
C VAL A 328 -6.63 27.82 10.77
N GLY A 329 -7.14 26.83 11.50
CA GLY A 329 -8.55 26.75 11.86
C GLY A 329 -8.80 25.84 13.04
N GLU A 330 -9.94 26.06 13.68
CA GLU A 330 -10.52 25.18 14.68
C GLU A 330 -12.05 25.23 14.56
N ALA A 331 -12.71 24.08 14.73
CA ALA A 331 -14.16 24.01 14.77
C ALA A 331 -14.60 23.03 15.87
N PRO A 332 -15.66 23.34 16.63
CA PRO A 332 -16.21 22.38 17.57
C PRO A 332 -16.76 21.16 16.82
N LEU A 333 -16.65 20.00 17.44
CA LEU A 333 -17.28 18.76 16.99
C LEU A 333 -18.30 18.33 18.02
N ASP A 334 -19.41 17.77 17.55
CA ASP A 334 -20.38 17.08 18.41
C ASP A 334 -20.15 15.58 18.27
N ILE A 335 -19.05 15.10 18.87
CA ILE A 335 -18.64 13.68 18.87
C ILE A 335 -18.44 13.24 20.31
N PRO A 336 -19.07 12.13 20.75
CA PRO A 336 -18.85 11.62 22.10
C PRO A 336 -17.37 11.30 22.37
N ASP A 337 -16.85 11.62 23.55
CA ASP A 337 -15.45 11.29 23.90
C ASP A 337 -15.15 9.79 23.77
N ALA A 338 -16.16 8.92 23.95
CA ALA A 338 -16.04 7.47 23.80
C ALA A 338 -15.73 7.00 22.37
N ASP A 339 -15.98 7.84 21.36
CA ASP A 339 -15.66 7.56 19.95
C ASP A 339 -14.18 7.82 19.62
N PHE A 340 -13.44 8.55 20.48
CA PHE A 340 -12.02 8.83 20.28
C PHE A 340 -11.15 7.66 20.74
N THR A 341 -11.15 6.59 19.96
CA THR A 341 -10.29 5.40 20.13
C THR A 341 -9.22 5.34 19.06
N ASP A 342 -8.14 4.59 19.25
CA ASP A 342 -7.22 4.36 18.13
C ASP A 342 -7.93 3.67 16.96
N PRO A 343 -7.84 4.23 15.74
CA PRO A 343 -8.49 3.61 14.61
C PRO A 343 -7.82 2.26 14.29
N PRO A 344 -8.61 1.25 13.87
CA PRO A 344 -8.05 -0.03 13.45
C PRO A 344 -7.03 0.19 12.34
N ASN A 345 -5.93 -0.55 12.42
CA ASN A 345 -4.83 -0.50 11.46
C ASN A 345 -4.21 0.90 11.30
N HIS A 346 -4.39 1.79 12.28
CA HIS A 346 -3.92 3.18 12.27
C HIS A 346 -4.57 4.06 11.18
N VAL A 347 -5.77 3.71 10.69
CA VAL A 347 -6.42 4.47 9.60
C VAL A 347 -7.85 4.85 10.00
N ALA A 348 -8.11 6.16 10.09
CA ALA A 348 -9.47 6.63 10.32
C ALA A 348 -10.40 6.16 9.18
N ARG A 349 -11.62 5.76 9.53
CA ARG A 349 -12.62 5.34 8.55
C ARG A 349 -13.15 6.56 7.81
N VAL A 350 -12.57 6.81 6.64
CA VAL A 350 -12.84 8.00 5.84
C VAL A 350 -13.18 7.59 4.41
N PHE A 351 -14.15 8.26 3.83
CA PHE A 351 -14.44 8.20 2.40
C PHE A 351 -14.36 9.60 1.81
N THR A 352 -13.67 9.77 0.70
CA THR A 352 -13.48 11.07 0.03
C THR A 352 -14.15 11.10 -1.34
N THR A 353 -14.63 12.28 -1.69
CA THR A 353 -15.20 12.62 -2.99
C THR A 353 -14.39 13.74 -3.62
N LYS A 354 -14.90 14.39 -4.67
CA LYS A 354 -14.23 15.57 -5.24
C LYS A 354 -14.29 16.80 -4.33
N THR A 355 -15.31 16.90 -3.48
CA THR A 355 -15.63 18.11 -2.70
C THR A 355 -15.68 17.88 -1.20
N ASN A 356 -15.82 16.63 -0.75
CA ASN A 356 -16.09 16.30 0.64
C ASN A 356 -15.28 15.10 1.14
N ALA A 357 -14.91 15.13 2.41
CA ALA A 357 -14.45 13.97 3.16
C ALA A 357 -15.51 13.60 4.20
N PHE A 358 -15.84 12.32 4.31
CA PHE A 358 -16.79 11.78 5.28
C PHE A 358 -16.02 10.92 6.27
N TRP A 359 -15.97 11.35 7.53
CA TRP A 359 -15.27 10.62 8.59
C TRP A 359 -16.29 9.98 9.53
N PHE A 360 -16.11 8.69 9.82
CA PHE A 360 -16.89 7.98 10.82
C PHE A 360 -16.14 7.89 12.15
N SER A 361 -16.71 8.51 13.18
CA SER A 361 -16.14 8.54 14.53
C SER A 361 -16.28 7.23 15.28
N GLY A 362 -17.31 6.44 14.98
CA GLY A 362 -17.70 5.25 15.75
C GLY A 362 -19.20 5.19 15.99
N SER A 363 -19.85 6.35 16.10
CA SER A 363 -21.31 6.47 16.21
C SER A 363 -21.93 7.53 15.27
N ARG A 364 -21.10 8.40 14.69
CA ARG A 364 -21.52 9.52 13.84
C ARG A 364 -20.62 9.62 12.61
N THR A 365 -21.18 10.18 11.53
CA THR A 365 -20.43 10.50 10.31
C THR A 365 -20.41 11.99 10.10
N VAL A 366 -19.22 12.60 10.11
CA VAL A 366 -19.02 14.05 9.90
C VAL A 366 -18.61 14.28 8.46
N ALA A 367 -19.33 15.14 7.76
CA ALA A 367 -18.94 15.64 6.44
C ALA A 367 -18.06 16.88 6.60
N LEU A 368 -16.89 16.86 5.98
CA LEU A 368 -15.93 17.95 5.91
C LEU A 368 -15.87 18.47 4.48
N SER A 369 -15.63 19.77 4.31
CA SER A 369 -15.25 20.35 3.01
C SER A 369 -13.83 19.92 2.66
N LEU A 370 -13.54 19.49 1.43
CA LEU A 370 -12.15 19.25 1.00
C LEU A 370 -11.39 20.53 0.68
N GLU A 371 -12.07 21.66 0.53
CA GLU A 371 -11.40 22.94 0.29
C GLU A 371 -10.78 23.50 1.59
N THR A 372 -11.53 23.43 2.68
CA THR A 372 -11.17 24.07 3.96
C THR A 372 -10.95 23.07 5.10
N LEU A 373 -11.33 21.80 4.93
CA LEU A 373 -11.41 20.77 5.97
C LEU A 373 -12.32 21.13 7.16
N THR A 374 -13.16 22.15 7.06
CA THR A 374 -14.12 22.52 8.11
C THR A 374 -15.33 21.59 8.08
N PRO A 375 -15.95 21.28 9.24
CA PRO A 375 -17.20 20.54 9.30
C PRO A 375 -18.34 21.26 8.57
N LEU A 376 -19.16 20.50 7.85
CA LEU A 376 -20.35 20.98 7.14
C LEU A 376 -21.61 20.53 7.85
N TRP A 377 -21.69 19.25 8.18
CA TRP A 377 -22.83 18.63 8.86
C TRP A 377 -22.43 17.27 9.46
N THR A 378 -23.24 16.78 10.38
CA THR A 378 -23.03 15.50 11.06
C THR A 378 -24.28 14.63 10.95
N ALA A 379 -24.10 13.37 10.55
CA ALA A 379 -25.14 12.35 10.59
C ALA A 379 -24.97 11.47 11.83
N GLU A 380 -26.03 11.35 12.61
CA GLU A 380 -26.05 10.54 13.83
C GLU A 380 -26.54 9.10 13.58
N GLY A 381 -26.13 8.18 14.46
CA GLY A 381 -26.60 6.79 14.44
C GLY A 381 -26.14 6.02 13.20
N THR A 382 -24.97 6.38 12.68
CA THR A 382 -24.38 5.77 11.49
C THR A 382 -23.48 4.60 11.88
N LEU A 383 -23.13 3.78 10.90
CA LEU A 383 -22.29 2.59 11.06
C LEU A 383 -20.98 2.69 10.26
N GLY A 384 -20.71 3.82 9.61
CA GLY A 384 -19.56 3.97 8.72
C GLY A 384 -19.52 5.28 7.95
N ALA A 385 -18.42 5.51 7.24
CA ALA A 385 -18.16 6.76 6.51
C ALA A 385 -19.10 6.94 5.30
N GLY A 386 -19.55 5.84 4.71
CA GLY A 386 -20.40 5.84 3.55
C GLY A 386 -19.64 5.73 2.23
N THR A 387 -20.36 5.96 1.14
CA THR A 387 -19.85 6.02 -0.24
C THR A 387 -20.75 6.94 -1.08
N THR A 388 -20.50 7.06 -2.39
CA THR A 388 -21.40 7.77 -3.31
C THR A 388 -22.00 6.86 -4.37
N LEU A 389 -23.26 7.13 -4.70
CA LEU A 389 -23.98 6.55 -5.83
C LEU A 389 -24.87 7.63 -6.44
N ALA A 390 -24.87 7.75 -7.77
CA ALA A 390 -25.68 8.76 -8.50
C ALA A 390 -25.54 10.19 -7.95
N GLY A 391 -24.33 10.59 -7.53
CA GLY A 391 -24.07 11.92 -6.97
C GLY A 391 -24.63 12.18 -5.56
N ARG A 392 -25.14 11.15 -4.87
CA ARG A 392 -25.62 11.23 -3.48
C ARG A 392 -24.68 10.49 -2.54
N ALA A 393 -24.58 10.96 -1.29
CA ALA A 393 -23.89 10.22 -0.23
C ALA A 393 -24.81 9.14 0.33
N LEU A 394 -24.32 7.90 0.37
CA LEU A 394 -24.99 6.77 0.99
C LEU A 394 -24.23 6.45 2.27
N ILE A 395 -24.88 6.66 3.42
CA ILE A 395 -24.28 6.43 4.73
C ILE A 395 -25.00 5.25 5.40
N PRO A 396 -24.26 4.23 5.87
CA PRO A 396 -24.89 3.07 6.49
C PRO A 396 -25.45 3.44 7.86
N VAL A 397 -26.70 3.02 8.09
CA VAL A 397 -27.45 3.16 9.35
C VAL A 397 -28.07 1.80 9.67
N LYS A 398 -28.59 1.60 10.89
CA LYS A 398 -29.11 0.29 11.33
C LYS A 398 -30.14 -0.31 10.36
N GLU A 399 -31.04 0.50 9.83
CA GLU A 399 -32.14 0.11 8.95
C GLU A 399 -31.77 -0.05 7.46
N GLY A 400 -30.56 0.36 7.05
CA GLY A 400 -30.12 0.29 5.67
C GLY A 400 -29.08 1.34 5.28
N LEU A 401 -29.28 2.01 4.15
CA LEU A 401 -28.44 3.11 3.66
C LEU A 401 -29.27 4.40 3.62
N ARG A 402 -28.90 5.37 4.44
CA ARG A 402 -29.53 6.69 4.40
C ARG A 402 -28.84 7.54 3.34
N VAL A 403 -29.66 8.19 2.53
CA VAL A 403 -29.23 8.97 1.37
C VAL A 403 -29.22 10.44 1.73
N TYR A 404 -28.08 11.09 1.48
CA TYR A 404 -27.83 12.48 1.81
C TYR A 404 -27.44 13.29 0.57
N GLU A 405 -27.88 14.54 0.55
CA GLU A 405 -27.22 15.60 -0.21
C GLU A 405 -25.81 15.85 0.34
N GLN A 406 -24.78 15.71 -0.49
CA GLN A 406 -23.38 15.73 -0.02
C GLN A 406 -23.00 17.06 0.62
N ALA A 407 -23.44 18.18 0.03
CA ALA A 407 -23.06 19.51 0.50
C ALA A 407 -23.84 19.97 1.75
N THR A 408 -25.14 19.66 1.82
CA THR A 408 -26.04 20.23 2.83
C THR A 408 -26.41 19.28 3.95
N GLY A 409 -26.23 17.96 3.76
CA GLY A 409 -26.68 16.95 4.71
C GLY A 409 -28.20 16.76 4.73
N ALA A 410 -28.93 17.32 3.74
CA ALA A 410 -30.35 17.08 3.62
C ALA A 410 -30.63 15.61 3.30
N VAL A 411 -31.51 14.98 4.10
CA VAL A 411 -31.91 13.59 3.89
C VAL A 411 -32.86 13.50 2.70
N VAL A 412 -32.49 12.71 1.71
CA VAL A 412 -33.30 12.44 0.51
C VAL A 412 -34.21 11.23 0.74
N GLY A 413 -33.74 10.25 1.50
CA GLY A 413 -34.48 9.02 1.80
C GLY A 413 -33.61 7.95 2.43
N THR A 414 -34.15 6.75 2.55
CA THR A 414 -33.44 5.58 3.09
C THR A 414 -33.75 4.35 2.25
N ILE A 415 -32.70 3.70 1.74
CA ILE A 415 -32.80 2.39 1.10
C ILE A 415 -32.72 1.34 2.19
N LYS A 416 -33.81 0.64 2.47
CA LYS A 416 -33.86 -0.38 3.52
C LYS A 416 -33.02 -1.59 3.14
N LEU A 417 -32.23 -2.10 4.08
CA LEU A 417 -31.46 -3.33 3.92
C LEU A 417 -31.54 -4.19 5.18
N ASN A 418 -31.62 -5.49 4.99
CA ASN A 418 -31.45 -6.45 6.08
C ASN A 418 -29.99 -6.90 6.13
N ARG A 419 -29.31 -6.66 7.27
CA ARG A 419 -27.92 -7.13 7.50
C ARG A 419 -27.84 -8.36 8.39
N GLU A 420 -28.94 -9.10 8.52
CA GLU A 420 -29.00 -10.39 9.23
C GLU A 420 -28.50 -10.30 10.68
N GLY A 421 -28.73 -9.16 11.33
CA GLY A 421 -28.31 -8.91 12.72
C GLY A 421 -26.87 -8.41 12.90
N PHE A 422 -26.12 -8.14 11.83
CA PHE A 422 -24.79 -7.53 11.95
C PHE A 422 -24.87 -6.13 12.58
N THR A 423 -24.10 -5.91 13.66
CA THR A 423 -24.08 -4.66 14.44
C THR A 423 -22.73 -3.93 14.39
N GLY A 424 -21.72 -4.51 13.73
CA GLY A 424 -20.41 -3.90 13.61
C GLY A 424 -20.39 -2.73 12.61
N PRO A 425 -19.25 -2.05 12.49
CA PRO A 425 -19.06 -1.04 11.47
C PRO A 425 -19.18 -1.60 10.04
N VAL A 426 -19.73 -0.78 9.13
CA VAL A 426 -19.94 -1.10 7.71
C VAL A 426 -19.09 -0.15 6.87
N GLN A 427 -18.13 -0.68 6.10
CA GLN A 427 -17.39 0.12 5.11
C GLN A 427 -18.03 -0.07 3.74
N LEU A 428 -18.18 1.02 2.99
CA LEU A 428 -18.85 1.01 1.69
C LEU A 428 -17.89 1.38 0.57
N ALA A 429 -18.15 0.84 -0.62
CA ALA A 429 -17.64 1.36 -1.88
C ALA A 429 -18.68 1.12 -2.98
N THR A 430 -18.46 1.69 -4.16
CA THR A 430 -19.29 1.43 -5.34
C THR A 430 -18.45 0.96 -6.53
N ALA A 431 -19.04 0.08 -7.32
CA ALA A 431 -18.50 -0.39 -8.60
C ALA A 431 -19.64 -0.39 -9.63
N GLY A 432 -19.73 0.68 -10.43
CA GLY A 432 -20.85 0.90 -11.34
C GLY A 432 -22.19 0.92 -10.58
N PRO A 433 -23.14 0.03 -10.89
CA PRO A 433 -24.42 -0.07 -10.17
C PRO A 433 -24.38 -0.85 -8.85
N VAL A 434 -23.22 -1.39 -8.48
CA VAL A 434 -23.09 -2.24 -7.29
C VAL A 434 -22.61 -1.42 -6.11
N VAL A 435 -23.34 -1.52 -5.00
CA VAL A 435 -22.92 -1.02 -3.69
C VAL A 435 -22.33 -2.19 -2.90
N LEU A 436 -21.10 -2.04 -2.45
CA LEU A 436 -20.37 -3.06 -1.69
C LEU A 436 -20.41 -2.72 -0.20
N GLU A 437 -20.76 -3.68 0.64
CA GLU A 437 -20.65 -3.58 2.09
C GLU A 437 -19.61 -4.56 2.63
N GLN A 438 -18.53 -4.04 3.23
CA GLN A 438 -17.65 -4.85 4.08
C GLN A 438 -18.25 -4.92 5.48
N ARG A 439 -18.62 -6.14 5.89
CA ARG A 439 -19.23 -6.48 7.18
C ARG A 439 -18.32 -7.46 7.92
N GLY A 440 -17.36 -6.93 8.69
CA GLY A 440 -16.32 -7.75 9.31
C GLY A 440 -15.48 -8.46 8.24
N GLU A 441 -15.46 -9.79 8.25
CA GLU A 441 -14.72 -10.62 7.29
C GLU A 441 -15.53 -10.97 6.03
N THR A 442 -16.73 -10.42 5.85
CA THR A 442 -17.59 -10.72 4.70
C THR A 442 -17.78 -9.48 3.84
N LEU A 443 -17.58 -9.64 2.53
CA LEU A 443 -17.95 -8.65 1.52
C LEU A 443 -19.30 -9.03 0.90
N VAL A 444 -20.24 -8.09 0.87
CA VAL A 444 -21.58 -8.26 0.29
C VAL A 444 -21.76 -7.25 -0.83
N ALA A 445 -22.23 -7.71 -1.99
CA ALA A 445 -22.58 -6.85 -3.12
C ALA A 445 -24.09 -6.69 -3.23
N LEU A 446 -24.52 -5.44 -3.41
CA LEU A 446 -25.91 -5.04 -3.49
C LEU A 446 -26.17 -4.33 -4.81
N ARG A 447 -27.27 -4.63 -5.49
CA ARG A 447 -27.66 -4.00 -6.75
C ARG A 447 -29.16 -3.81 -6.87
#